data_AF-A0A6P0RLL6-F1
#
_entry.id   AF-A0A6P0RLL6-F1
#
_cell.length_a   1.000
_cell.length_b   1.000
_cell.length_c   1.000
_cell.angle_alpha   90.00
_cell.angle_beta   90.00
_cell.angle_gamma   90.00
#
_symmetry.space_group_name_H-M   'P 1'
#
loop_
_entity.id
_entity.type
_entity.pdbx_description
1 polymer ?
#
loop_
_entity_poly.entity_id
_entity_poly.type
_entity_poly.pdbx_seq_one_letter_code
_entity_poly.pdbx_strand_id
1 'polypeptide(L)'
;MFKKSSDVVNHFAFLHEQKFFKYKAEQMKLVFVELPKFKKSLEQLETLVDKWIYFLKETDSLELIPESLGEVSAIEKALNIANEINLSREELEFLERRKMKEHNETGRILLAEEKAGKKGEKKGKKKGEKKGKKKGRIEEAIALIMLLLKERFIEVPEDEIASQLESLSLEDLEDLVKAVLKFNNIDDLSNWLADR
;
A
#
# COMPACT_ATOMS: atom_id res chain seq x y z
N MET A 1 -13.32 38.32 36.13
CA MET A 1 -13.31 39.55 35.31
C MET A 1 -14.64 40.29 35.42
N PHE A 2 -15.78 39.67 35.08
CA PHE A 2 -17.08 40.35 35.09
C PHE A 2 -17.81 40.12 36.42
N LYS A 3 -17.56 40.98 37.42
CA LYS A 3 -18.13 40.85 38.79
C LYS A 3 -19.66 40.95 38.85
N LYS A 4 -20.28 41.62 37.86
CA LYS A 4 -21.73 41.83 37.79
C LYS A 4 -22.50 40.72 37.08
N SER A 5 -21.79 39.76 36.47
CA SER A 5 -22.39 38.62 35.77
C SER A 5 -22.03 37.34 36.49
N SER A 6 -22.98 36.42 36.66
CA SER A 6 -22.72 35.06 37.14
C SER A 6 -22.38 34.10 35.99
N ASP A 7 -22.48 34.55 34.74
CA ASP A 7 -22.40 33.68 33.58
C ASP A 7 -20.96 33.23 33.30
N VAL A 8 -20.82 31.98 32.87
CA VAL A 8 -19.53 31.42 32.42
C VAL A 8 -19.15 31.97 31.05
N VAL A 9 -20.10 32.02 30.12
CA VAL A 9 -19.88 32.49 28.73
C VAL A 9 -20.59 33.83 28.53
N ASN A 10 -19.80 34.89 28.40
CA ASN A 10 -20.30 36.26 28.26
C ASN A 10 -20.11 36.74 26.83
N HIS A 11 -21.21 37.11 26.17
CA HIS A 11 -21.23 37.60 24.80
C HIS A 11 -21.36 39.12 24.78
N PHE A 12 -20.41 39.79 24.13
CA PHE A 12 -20.40 41.24 23.95
C PHE A 12 -20.55 41.58 22.47
N ALA A 13 -21.40 42.58 22.21
CA ALA A 13 -21.63 43.14 20.90
C ALA A 13 -21.03 44.54 20.81
N PHE A 14 -20.60 44.91 19.61
CA PHE A 14 -20.11 46.26 19.35
C PHE A 14 -21.29 47.21 19.14
N LEU A 15 -21.23 48.36 19.80
CA LEU A 15 -22.20 49.45 19.66
C LEU A 15 -21.50 50.64 19.01
N HIS A 16 -22.22 51.36 18.16
CA HIS A 16 -21.76 52.66 17.69
C HIS A 16 -21.63 53.64 18.87
N GLU A 17 -20.50 54.31 19.03
CA GLU A 17 -20.17 55.08 20.23
C GLU A 17 -21.17 56.19 20.58
N GLN A 18 -21.61 56.98 19.59
CA GLN A 18 -22.50 58.12 19.84
C GLN A 18 -23.99 57.77 19.82
N LYS A 19 -24.40 56.90 18.89
CA LYS A 19 -25.80 56.57 18.62
C LYS A 19 -26.25 55.28 19.28
N PHE A 20 -25.34 54.53 19.90
CA PHE A 20 -25.57 53.28 20.63
C PHE A 20 -26.33 52.19 19.86
N PHE A 21 -26.43 52.28 18.53
CA PHE A 21 -27.02 51.19 17.75
C PHE A 21 -26.04 50.03 17.65
N LYS A 22 -26.60 48.82 17.66
CA LYS A 22 -25.82 47.58 17.55
C LYS A 22 -25.25 47.42 16.15
N TYR A 23 -23.94 47.16 16.07
CA TYR A 23 -23.29 46.79 14.83
C TYR A 23 -23.83 45.43 14.35
N LYS A 24 -24.31 45.38 13.10
CA LYS A 24 -25.11 44.25 12.60
C LYS A 24 -24.29 43.09 12.04
N ALA A 25 -22.97 43.23 11.87
CA ALA A 25 -22.16 42.12 11.39
C ALA A 25 -22.02 41.06 12.49
N GLU A 26 -22.70 39.94 12.33
CA GLU A 26 -22.70 38.86 13.33
C GLU A 26 -21.33 38.23 13.59
N GLN A 27 -20.40 38.42 12.65
CA GLN A 27 -19.02 37.94 12.69
C GLN A 27 -18.14 38.75 13.65
N MET A 28 -18.55 39.95 14.06
CA MET A 28 -17.84 40.76 15.05
C MET A 28 -18.56 40.69 16.39
N LYS A 29 -18.20 39.70 17.21
CA LYS A 29 -18.63 39.56 18.60
C LYS A 29 -17.42 39.18 19.45
N LEU A 30 -17.37 39.68 20.68
CA LEU A 30 -16.40 39.22 21.66
C LEU A 30 -17.07 38.23 22.59
N VAL A 31 -16.49 37.05 22.74
CA VAL A 31 -16.98 36.02 23.66
C VAL A 31 -15.90 35.78 24.70
N PHE A 32 -16.26 35.92 25.97
CA PHE A 32 -15.36 35.65 27.08
C PHE A 32 -15.86 34.45 27.86
N VAL A 33 -14.97 33.49 28.07
CA VAL A 33 -15.22 32.30 28.90
C VAL A 33 -14.47 32.47 30.23
N GLU A 34 -15.19 32.55 31.33
CA GLU A 34 -14.61 32.69 32.68
C GLU A 34 -14.51 31.33 33.37
N LEU A 35 -13.43 30.58 33.09
CA LEU A 35 -13.18 29.24 33.64
C LEU A 35 -13.38 29.11 35.17
N PRO A 36 -12.98 30.08 36.02
CA PRO A 36 -13.20 29.96 37.47
C PRO A 36 -14.68 29.87 37.89
N LYS A 37 -15.60 30.40 37.06
CA LYS A 37 -17.05 30.34 37.27
C LYS A 37 -17.65 29.02 36.80
N PHE A 38 -16.93 28.22 36.02
CA PHE A 38 -17.39 26.91 35.56
C PHE A 38 -17.21 25.85 36.65
N LYS A 39 -18.33 25.32 37.14
CA LYS A 39 -18.41 24.38 38.27
C LYS A 39 -19.03 23.02 37.92
N LYS A 40 -19.42 22.81 36.66
CA LYS A 40 -20.02 21.54 36.21
C LYS A 40 -18.99 20.41 36.29
N SER A 41 -19.41 19.23 36.74
CA SER A 41 -18.63 17.98 36.66
C SER A 41 -18.84 17.27 35.32
N LEU A 42 -18.10 16.18 35.08
CA LEU A 42 -18.18 15.38 33.83
C LEU A 42 -19.59 14.88 33.53
N GLU A 43 -20.35 14.49 34.55
CA GLU A 43 -21.72 13.96 34.41
C GLU A 43 -22.73 15.07 34.08
N GLN A 44 -22.36 16.33 34.32
CA GLN A 44 -23.21 17.51 34.12
C GLN A 44 -22.93 18.21 32.77
N LEU A 45 -22.10 17.61 31.91
CA LEU A 45 -21.75 18.18 30.61
C LEU A 45 -22.85 17.87 29.58
N GLU A 46 -23.73 18.83 29.36
CA GLU A 46 -24.88 18.69 28.46
C GLU A 46 -24.58 19.16 27.03
N THR A 47 -23.74 20.19 26.88
CA THR A 47 -23.51 20.84 25.59
C THR A 47 -22.07 20.68 25.10
N LEU A 48 -21.86 20.80 23.78
CA LEU A 48 -20.51 20.84 23.20
C LEU A 48 -19.66 21.95 23.80
N VAL A 49 -20.27 23.10 24.13
CA VAL A 49 -19.59 24.21 24.80
C VAL A 49 -19.14 23.81 26.20
N ASP A 50 -19.98 23.13 26.98
CA ASP A 50 -19.59 22.61 28.31
C ASP A 50 -18.41 21.66 28.20
N LYS A 51 -18.42 20.74 27.22
CA LYS A 51 -17.31 19.81 26.95
C LYS A 51 -16.00 20.54 26.65
N TRP A 52 -16.02 21.58 25.81
CA TRP A 52 -14.84 22.41 25.53
C TRP A 52 -14.36 23.21 26.74
N ILE A 53 -15.27 23.79 27.53
CA ILE A 53 -14.90 24.57 28.73
C ILE A 53 -14.31 23.65 29.80
N TYR A 54 -14.89 22.45 29.99
CA TYR A 54 -14.35 21.44 30.89
C TYR A 54 -12.95 21.02 30.46
N PHE A 55 -12.76 20.69 29.17
CA PHE A 55 -11.44 20.39 28.61
C PHE A 55 -10.42 21.51 28.91
N LEU A 56 -10.73 22.77 28.58
CA LEU A 56 -9.82 23.89 28.82
C LEU A 56 -9.47 24.13 30.29
N LYS A 57 -10.34 23.70 31.21
CA LYS A 57 -10.14 23.89 32.65
C LYS A 57 -9.37 22.73 33.29
N GLU A 58 -9.60 21.50 32.85
CA GLU A 58 -9.10 20.28 33.51
C GLU A 58 -8.05 19.55 32.66
N THR A 59 -7.60 20.08 31.52
CA THR A 59 -6.62 19.38 30.65
C THR A 59 -5.30 19.04 31.34
N ASP A 60 -4.91 19.78 32.37
CA ASP A 60 -3.67 19.52 33.12
C ASP A 60 -3.83 18.35 34.10
N SER A 61 -5.06 18.03 34.51
CA SER A 61 -5.37 16.98 35.49
C SER A 61 -5.93 15.70 34.87
N LEU A 62 -6.27 15.73 33.57
CA LEU A 62 -6.85 14.58 32.85
C LEU A 62 -5.77 13.60 32.42
N GLU A 63 -5.50 12.57 33.22
CA GLU A 63 -4.61 11.45 32.84
C GLU A 63 -5.23 10.55 31.76
N LEU A 64 -6.55 10.37 31.80
CA LEU A 64 -7.32 9.54 30.87
C LEU A 64 -8.43 10.36 30.22
N ILE A 65 -8.67 10.12 28.93
CA ILE A 65 -9.77 10.76 28.18
C ILE A 65 -11.10 10.13 28.64
N PRO A 66 -12.00 10.89 29.29
CA PRO A 66 -13.32 10.39 29.64
C PRO A 66 -14.13 10.11 28.37
N GLU A 67 -14.89 9.01 28.35
CA GLU A 67 -15.68 8.56 27.20
C GLU A 67 -16.62 9.66 26.67
N SER A 68 -17.27 10.39 27.58
CA SER A 68 -18.18 11.50 27.26
C SER A 68 -17.51 12.65 26.50
N LEU A 69 -16.21 12.88 26.72
CA LEU A 69 -15.41 13.87 25.98
C LEU A 69 -14.86 13.28 24.68
N GLY A 70 -14.50 12.00 24.69
CA GLY A 70 -13.99 11.25 23.54
C GLY A 70 -14.97 11.10 22.38
N GLU A 71 -16.28 11.17 22.63
CA GLU A 71 -17.32 11.23 21.58
C GLU A 71 -17.07 12.35 20.55
N VAL A 72 -16.45 13.45 20.98
CA VAL A 72 -16.15 14.58 20.10
C VAL A 72 -14.72 14.42 19.59
N SER A 73 -14.56 13.93 18.35
CA SER A 73 -13.24 13.67 17.74
C SER A 73 -12.25 14.84 17.84
N ALA A 74 -12.72 16.09 17.78
CA ALA A 74 -11.86 17.26 17.94
C ALA A 74 -11.31 17.41 19.39
N ILE A 75 -12.13 17.11 20.40
CA ILE A 75 -11.74 17.14 21.82
C ILE A 75 -10.82 15.95 22.12
N GLU A 76 -11.14 14.77 21.58
CA GLU A 76 -10.29 13.58 21.70
C GLU A 76 -8.87 13.84 21.17
N LYS A 77 -8.75 14.45 19.98
CA LYS A 77 -7.45 14.82 19.41
C LYS A 77 -6.72 15.83 20.29
N ALA A 78 -7.42 16.86 20.77
CA ALA A 78 -6.82 17.88 21.62
C ALA A 78 -6.32 17.29 22.95
N LEU A 79 -7.08 16.40 23.57
CA LEU A 79 -6.68 15.69 24.79
C LEU A 79 -5.48 14.77 24.56
N ASN A 80 -5.43 14.02 23.45
CA ASN A 80 -4.26 13.20 23.14
C ASN A 80 -2.98 14.03 23.03
N ILE A 81 -3.07 15.22 22.42
CA ILE A 81 -1.93 16.15 22.33
C ILE A 81 -1.56 16.70 23.72
N ALA A 82 -2.54 17.11 24.52
CA ALA A 82 -2.29 17.63 25.87
C ALA A 82 -1.66 16.57 26.78
N ASN A 83 -2.14 15.33 26.70
CA ASN A 83 -1.60 14.21 27.45
C ASN A 83 -0.16 13.93 27.04
N GLU A 84 0.17 13.97 25.74
CA GLU A 84 1.57 13.84 25.28
C GLU A 84 2.49 14.94 25.84
N ILE A 85 2.00 16.17 25.99
CA ILE A 85 2.77 17.29 26.58
C ILE A 85 2.96 17.10 28.10
N ASN A 86 1.98 16.52 28.78
CA ASN A 86 2.01 16.29 30.23
C ASN A 86 2.80 15.04 30.66
N LEU A 87 3.34 14.26 29.71
CA LEU A 87 4.12 13.08 30.04
C LEU A 87 5.39 13.43 30.81
N SER A 88 5.72 12.60 31.79
CA SER A 88 7.06 12.56 32.36
C SER A 88 8.07 12.11 31.31
N ARG A 89 9.36 12.36 31.56
CA ARG A 89 10.44 11.94 30.68
C ARG A 89 10.45 10.42 30.48
N GLU A 90 10.23 9.66 31.55
CA GLU A 90 10.21 8.20 31.53
C GLU A 90 9.04 7.66 30.68
N GLU A 91 7.86 8.27 30.79
CA GLU A 91 6.67 7.90 30.02
C GLU A 91 6.83 8.26 28.54
N LEU A 92 7.37 9.44 28.25
CA LEU A 92 7.68 9.87 26.89
C LEU A 92 8.66 8.89 26.22
N GLU A 93 9.76 8.54 26.89
CA GLU A 93 10.73 7.58 26.36
C GLU A 93 10.11 6.19 26.15
N PHE A 94 9.19 5.76 27.02
CA PHE A 94 8.47 4.50 26.84
C PHE A 94 7.58 4.53 25.59
N LEU A 95 6.82 5.61 25.38
CA LEU A 95 6.00 5.78 24.18
C LEU A 95 6.85 5.86 22.91
N GLU A 96 7.95 6.60 22.92
CA GLU A 96 8.87 6.68 21.79
C GLU A 96 9.46 5.32 21.43
N ARG A 97 9.92 4.55 22.43
CA ARG A 97 10.42 3.18 22.22
C ARG A 97 9.36 2.29 21.59
N ARG A 98 8.09 2.43 21.99
CA ARG A 98 6.98 1.69 21.38
C ARG A 98 6.73 2.12 19.93
N LYS A 99 6.62 3.43 19.66
CA LYS A 99 6.46 3.98 18.30
C LYS A 99 7.59 3.53 17.37
N MET A 100 8.83 3.52 17.86
CA MET A 100 9.98 3.01 17.10
C MET A 100 9.88 1.52 16.77
N LYS A 101 9.40 0.67 17.68
CA LYS A 101 9.18 -0.75 17.39
C LYS A 101 8.16 -0.97 16.28
N GLU A 102 7.04 -0.25 16.32
CA GLU A 102 5.98 -0.32 15.31
C GLU A 102 6.49 0.14 13.92
N HIS A 103 7.26 1.23 13.89
CA HIS A 103 7.88 1.72 12.66
C HIS A 103 8.91 0.73 12.10
N ASN A 104 9.76 0.16 12.96
CA ASN A 104 10.75 -0.83 12.56
C ASN A 104 10.10 -2.08 11.98
N GLU A 105 8.98 -2.56 12.55
CA GLU A 105 8.27 -3.71 12.01
C GLU A 105 7.71 -3.42 10.61
N THR A 106 7.13 -2.24 10.40
CA THR A 106 6.68 -1.78 9.08
C THR A 106 7.84 -1.76 8.08
N GLY A 107 9.00 -1.21 8.49
CA GLY A 107 10.21 -1.21 7.67
C GLY A 107 10.73 -2.61 7.34
N ARG A 108 10.63 -3.57 8.28
CA ARG A 108 11.00 -4.97 8.05
C ARG A 108 10.14 -5.63 7.00
N ILE A 109 8.81 -5.42 7.04
CA ILE A 109 7.87 -5.98 6.06
C ILE A 109 8.16 -5.42 4.66
N LEU A 110 8.29 -4.09 4.54
CA LEU A 110 8.61 -3.43 3.26
C LEU A 110 9.91 -3.95 2.66
N LEU A 111 10.97 -4.09 3.47
CA LEU A 111 12.24 -4.64 3.02
C LEU A 111 12.12 -6.10 2.59
N ALA A 112 11.28 -6.90 3.25
CA ALA A 112 11.04 -8.29 2.90
C ALA A 112 10.32 -8.41 1.55
N GLU A 113 9.29 -7.59 1.32
CA GLU A 113 8.57 -7.51 0.05
C GLU A 113 9.48 -7.09 -1.11
N GLU A 114 10.28 -6.04 -0.92
CA GLU A 114 11.25 -5.57 -1.92
C GLU A 114 12.26 -6.68 -2.28
N LYS A 115 12.82 -7.36 -1.27
CA LYS A 115 13.74 -8.48 -1.48
C LYS A 115 13.05 -9.66 -2.17
N ALA A 116 11.80 -9.96 -1.84
CA ALA A 116 11.03 -11.01 -2.47
C ALA A 116 10.76 -10.69 -3.95
N GLY A 117 10.35 -9.45 -4.26
CA GLY A 117 10.16 -8.94 -5.62
C GLY A 117 11.42 -9.08 -6.47
N LYS A 118 12.56 -8.54 -5.97
CA LYS A 118 13.87 -8.66 -6.64
C LYS A 118 14.30 -10.11 -6.88
N LYS A 119 14.04 -11.02 -5.93
CA LYS A 119 14.33 -12.45 -6.09
C LYS A 119 13.40 -13.10 -7.12
N GLY A 120 12.11 -12.73 -7.11
CA GLY A 120 11.10 -13.19 -8.05
C GLY A 120 11.46 -12.82 -9.48
N GLU A 121 11.78 -11.56 -9.72
CA GLU A 121 12.20 -11.04 -11.02
C GLU A 121 13.45 -11.76 -11.55
N LYS A 122 14.50 -11.89 -10.72
CA LYS A 122 15.73 -12.61 -11.11
C LYS A 122 15.45 -14.07 -11.46
N LYS A 123 14.57 -14.76 -10.70
CA LYS A 123 14.17 -16.14 -11.00
C LYS A 123 13.34 -16.21 -12.29
N GLY A 124 12.42 -15.27 -12.49
CA GLY A 124 11.59 -15.14 -13.69
C GLY A 124 12.45 -14.95 -14.94
N LYS A 125 13.37 -13.98 -14.92
CA LYS A 125 14.31 -13.72 -16.02
C LYS A 125 15.16 -14.95 -16.36
N LYS A 126 15.75 -15.62 -15.36
CA LYS A 126 16.53 -16.85 -15.59
C LYS A 126 15.70 -17.99 -16.17
N LYS A 127 14.47 -18.20 -15.70
CA LYS A 127 13.58 -19.23 -16.24
C LYS A 127 13.15 -18.88 -17.67
N GLY A 128 12.80 -17.63 -17.93
CA GLY A 128 12.43 -17.12 -19.26
C GLY A 128 13.56 -17.29 -20.26
N GLU A 129 14.79 -16.89 -19.90
CA GLU A 129 15.96 -17.06 -20.76
C GLU A 129 16.25 -18.53 -21.08
N LYS A 130 16.16 -19.44 -20.10
CA LYS A 130 16.34 -20.87 -20.34
C LYS A 130 15.27 -21.46 -21.25
N LYS A 131 13.99 -21.10 -21.04
CA LYS A 131 12.89 -21.54 -21.90
C LYS A 131 13.03 -20.99 -23.32
N GLY A 132 13.37 -19.71 -23.46
CA GLY A 132 13.60 -19.06 -24.74
C GLY A 132 14.76 -19.71 -25.51
N LYS A 133 15.89 -19.97 -24.86
CA LYS A 133 17.02 -20.69 -25.47
C LYS A 133 16.65 -22.10 -25.92
N LYS A 134 15.90 -22.85 -25.11
CA LYS A 134 15.44 -24.19 -25.50
C LYS A 134 14.48 -24.13 -26.70
N LYS A 135 13.52 -23.20 -26.68
CA LYS A 135 12.57 -23.01 -27.78
C LYS A 135 13.28 -22.62 -29.08
N GLY A 136 14.22 -21.68 -29.01
CA GLY A 136 15.02 -21.26 -30.17
C GLY A 136 15.82 -22.41 -30.77
N ARG A 137 16.46 -23.25 -29.95
CA ARG A 137 17.18 -24.44 -30.45
C ARG A 137 16.26 -25.45 -31.15
N ILE A 138 15.04 -25.64 -30.64
CA ILE A 138 14.04 -26.51 -31.29
C ILE A 138 13.64 -25.91 -32.63
N GLU A 139 13.25 -24.63 -32.67
CA GLU A 139 12.86 -23.93 -33.90
C GLU A 139 13.99 -23.95 -34.95
N GLU A 140 15.24 -23.73 -34.54
CA GLU A 140 16.42 -23.81 -35.41
C GLU A 140 16.66 -25.23 -35.94
N ALA A 141 16.54 -26.25 -35.08
CA ALA A 141 16.73 -27.65 -35.49
C ALA A 141 15.66 -28.09 -36.50
N ILE A 142 14.39 -27.74 -36.27
CA ILE A 142 13.28 -28.01 -37.20
C ILE A 142 13.54 -27.31 -38.53
N ALA A 143 13.90 -26.02 -38.52
CA ALA A 143 14.19 -25.27 -39.73
C ALA A 143 15.36 -25.88 -40.52
N LEU A 144 16.40 -26.34 -39.83
CA LEU A 144 17.55 -27.01 -40.47
C LEU A 144 17.16 -28.36 -41.08
N ILE A 145 16.39 -29.18 -40.38
CA ILE A 145 15.88 -30.46 -40.90
C ILE A 145 15.05 -30.22 -42.16
N MET A 146 14.12 -29.27 -42.10
CA MET A 146 13.26 -28.92 -43.23
C MET A 146 14.07 -28.43 -44.43
N LEU A 147 15.09 -27.60 -44.20
CA LEU A 147 16.01 -27.14 -45.25
C LEU A 147 16.74 -28.33 -45.89
N LEU A 148 17.30 -29.24 -45.09
CA LEU A 148 18.02 -30.40 -45.59
C LEU A 148 17.13 -31.34 -46.39
N LEU A 149 15.87 -31.54 -45.97
CA LEU A 149 14.92 -32.36 -46.71
C LEU A 149 14.60 -31.74 -48.07
N LYS A 150 14.37 -30.43 -48.14
CA LYS A 150 14.09 -29.71 -49.40
C LYS A 150 15.26 -29.73 -50.38
N GLU A 151 16.49 -29.66 -49.88
CA GLU A 151 17.68 -29.71 -50.73
C GLU A 151 17.96 -31.12 -51.28
N ARG A 152 17.50 -32.16 -50.59
CA ARG A 152 17.77 -33.57 -50.98
C ARG A 152 16.63 -34.24 -51.74
N PHE A 153 15.39 -33.81 -51.55
CA PHE A 153 14.21 -34.45 -52.12
C PHE A 153 13.33 -33.43 -52.84
N ILE A 154 12.74 -33.84 -53.98
CA ILE A 154 12.00 -32.95 -54.89
C ILE A 154 10.58 -32.68 -54.39
N GLU A 155 9.91 -33.69 -53.80
CA GLU A 155 8.58 -33.57 -53.21
C GLU A 155 8.68 -33.84 -51.70
N VAL A 156 8.41 -32.80 -50.90
CA VAL A 156 8.44 -32.86 -49.43
C VAL A 156 7.11 -32.32 -48.91
N PRO A 157 6.29 -33.10 -48.20
CA PRO A 157 5.04 -32.63 -47.59
C PRO A 157 5.34 -31.79 -46.34
N GLU A 158 5.59 -30.50 -46.54
CA GLU A 158 6.09 -29.57 -45.50
C GLU A 158 5.18 -29.48 -44.27
N ASP A 159 3.87 -29.34 -44.46
CA ASP A 159 2.91 -29.12 -43.37
C ASP A 159 2.78 -30.35 -42.44
N GLU A 160 2.84 -31.55 -43.03
CA GLU A 160 2.77 -32.82 -42.32
C GLU A 160 4.06 -33.05 -41.51
N ILE A 161 5.21 -32.85 -42.15
CA ILE A 161 6.51 -33.01 -41.50
C ILE A 161 6.72 -31.96 -40.41
N ALA A 162 6.36 -30.69 -40.64
CA ALA A 162 6.48 -29.65 -39.63
C ALA A 162 5.71 -30.00 -38.35
N SER A 163 4.47 -30.48 -38.50
CA SER A 163 3.64 -30.92 -37.37
C SER A 163 4.27 -32.09 -36.58
N GLN A 164 4.88 -33.05 -37.29
CA GLN A 164 5.57 -34.17 -36.67
C GLN A 164 6.84 -33.72 -35.93
N LEU A 165 7.64 -32.84 -36.53
CA LEU A 165 8.87 -32.32 -35.94
C LEU A 165 8.61 -31.46 -34.70
N GLU A 166 7.52 -30.70 -34.65
CA GLU A 166 7.12 -29.92 -33.47
C GLU A 166 6.81 -30.78 -32.24
N SER A 167 6.44 -32.05 -32.46
CA SER A 167 6.15 -33.00 -31.38
C SER A 167 7.40 -33.67 -30.79
N LEU A 168 8.54 -33.58 -31.48
CA LEU A 168 9.78 -34.24 -31.09
C LEU A 168 10.54 -33.51 -29.98
N SER A 169 11.33 -34.29 -29.24
CA SER A 169 12.28 -33.75 -28.27
C SER A 169 13.45 -33.07 -28.98
N LEU A 170 14.15 -32.13 -28.29
CA LEU A 170 15.34 -31.50 -28.85
C LEU A 170 16.45 -32.52 -29.17
N GLU A 171 16.57 -33.58 -28.36
CA GLU A 171 17.56 -34.64 -28.58
C GLU A 171 17.23 -35.42 -29.85
N ASP A 172 15.95 -35.70 -30.08
CA ASP A 172 15.44 -36.40 -31.25
C ASP A 172 15.67 -35.56 -32.51
N LEU A 173 15.40 -34.27 -32.45
CA LEU A 173 15.67 -33.35 -33.55
C LEU A 173 17.16 -33.27 -33.88
N GLU A 174 18.04 -33.19 -32.87
CA GLU A 174 19.49 -33.17 -33.09
C GLU A 174 20.02 -34.50 -33.67
N ASP A 175 19.43 -35.63 -33.31
CA ASP A 175 19.72 -36.93 -33.90
C ASP A 175 19.19 -37.02 -35.34
N LEU A 176 17.99 -36.50 -35.58
CA LEU A 176 17.37 -36.48 -36.91
C LEU A 176 18.18 -35.63 -37.89
N VAL A 177 18.72 -34.48 -37.48
CA VAL A 177 19.64 -33.68 -38.32
C VAL A 177 20.78 -34.53 -38.90
N LYS A 178 21.33 -35.46 -38.12
CA LYS A 178 22.41 -36.36 -38.57
C LYS A 178 21.88 -37.51 -39.43
N ALA A 179 20.71 -38.05 -39.09
CA ALA A 179 20.09 -39.16 -39.79
C ALA A 179 19.62 -38.74 -41.20
N VAL A 180 19.06 -37.53 -41.34
CA VAL A 180 18.60 -36.96 -42.61
C VAL A 180 19.70 -36.95 -43.66
N LEU A 181 20.97 -36.80 -43.29
CA LEU A 181 22.10 -36.86 -44.25
C LEU A 181 22.33 -38.25 -44.85
N LYS A 182 21.79 -39.31 -44.24
CA LYS A 182 21.96 -40.71 -44.65
C LYS A 182 20.74 -41.30 -45.36
N PHE A 183 19.62 -40.58 -45.40
CA PHE A 183 18.40 -41.04 -46.06
C PHE A 183 18.62 -41.17 -47.57
N ASN A 184 18.05 -42.19 -48.19
CA ASN A 184 18.05 -42.40 -49.64
C ASN A 184 16.77 -41.87 -50.29
N ASN A 185 15.65 -41.84 -49.56
CA ASN A 185 14.35 -41.34 -50.00
C ASN A 185 13.58 -40.70 -48.82
N ILE A 186 12.39 -40.15 -49.10
CA ILE A 186 11.55 -39.51 -48.08
C ILE A 186 10.90 -40.52 -47.12
N ASP A 187 10.66 -41.76 -47.55
CA ASP A 187 10.06 -42.81 -46.72
C ASP A 187 10.97 -43.22 -45.54
N ASP A 188 12.29 -43.03 -45.68
CA ASP A 188 13.26 -43.21 -44.60
C ASP A 188 12.96 -42.29 -43.39
N LEU A 189 12.38 -41.11 -43.61
CA LEU A 189 11.93 -40.22 -42.54
C LEU A 189 10.75 -40.83 -41.78
N SER A 190 9.76 -41.37 -42.49
CA SER A 190 8.60 -42.02 -41.88
C SER A 190 9.01 -43.25 -41.06
N ASN A 191 9.95 -44.05 -41.57
CA ASN A 191 10.51 -45.18 -40.85
C ASN A 191 11.27 -44.73 -39.59
N TRP A 192 12.08 -43.67 -39.69
CA TRP A 192 12.82 -43.14 -38.55
C TRP A 192 11.90 -42.59 -37.46
N LEU A 193 10.82 -41.91 -37.83
CA LEU A 193 9.82 -41.38 -36.89
C LEU A 193 8.98 -42.47 -36.22
N ALA A 194 8.78 -43.62 -36.87
CA ALA A 194 8.03 -44.74 -36.31
C ALA A 194 8.77 -45.50 -35.19
N ASP A 195 10.10 -45.36 -35.12
CA ASP A 195 10.97 -46.04 -34.14
C ASP A 195 11.16 -45.23 -32.82
N ARG A 196 10.43 -44.13 -32.61
CA ARG A 196 10.48 -43.28 -31.40
C ARG A 196 9.10 -42.99 -30.83
#